data_AF-I4KFX3-F1
#
_entry.id   AF-I4KFX3-F1
#
_cell.length_a   1.000
_cell.length_b   1.000
_cell.length_c   1.000
_cell.angle_alpha   90.00
_cell.angle_beta   90.00
_cell.angle_gamma   90.00
#
_symmetry.space_group_name_H-M   'P 1'
#
loop_
_entity.id
_entity.type
_entity.pdbx_description
1 polymer ?
#
loop_
_entity_poly.entity_id
_entity_poly.type
_entity_poly.pdbx_seq_one_letter_code
_entity_poly.pdbx_strand_id
1 'polypeptide(L)'
;MENRKRLGKGELSSIAFAMSIRQAFITDDKKARKLSVDVGNTLTQTTPHLHSWLIFKNLLTDTDHGTVTSQHQSMGGTLGPHFNTAYDLALQYRYNMNRGVSLASTGSSSPPVSPTGLPPAQSNLDA
;
A
#
# COMPACT_ATOMS: atom_id res chain seq x y z
N MET A 1 31.39 -18.34 -15.67
CA MET A 1 31.00 -16.93 -15.89
C MET A 1 30.75 -16.27 -14.53
N GLU A 2 31.81 -15.79 -13.91
CA GLU A 2 31.80 -15.12 -12.60
C GLU A 2 31.37 -13.65 -12.77
N ASN A 3 30.07 -13.40 -12.87
CA ASN A 3 29.52 -12.05 -12.81
C ASN A 3 28.92 -11.76 -11.43
N ARG A 4 29.66 -12.09 -10.35
CA ARG A 4 29.38 -11.53 -9.03
C ARG A 4 29.85 -10.08 -9.04
N LYS A 5 28.97 -9.20 -9.54
CA LYS A 5 29.10 -7.74 -9.46
C LYS A 5 29.52 -7.40 -8.03
N ARG A 6 30.69 -6.78 -7.90
CA ARG A 6 31.28 -6.30 -6.63
C ARG A 6 30.38 -5.23 -6.03
N LEU A 7 29.27 -5.61 -5.40
CA LEU A 7 28.68 -4.83 -4.31
C LEU A 7 29.47 -5.12 -3.03
N GLY A 8 29.52 -4.13 -2.14
CA GLY A 8 30.34 -4.22 -0.94
C GLY A 8 29.85 -5.34 -0.04
N LYS A 9 30.77 -6.04 0.64
CA LYS A 9 30.41 -7.04 1.66
C LYS A 9 29.38 -6.49 2.65
N GLY A 10 29.47 -5.19 2.97
CA GLY A 10 28.55 -4.50 3.87
C GLY A 10 27.09 -4.50 3.42
N GLU A 11 26.78 -4.23 2.15
CA GLU A 11 25.39 -4.18 1.67
C GLU A 11 24.73 -5.56 1.76
N LEU A 12 25.46 -6.61 1.38
CA LEU A 12 24.97 -7.99 1.49
C LEU A 12 24.79 -8.40 2.96
N SER A 13 25.70 -7.98 3.85
CA SER A 13 25.56 -8.20 5.30
C SER A 13 24.32 -7.51 5.85
N SER A 14 24.05 -6.26 5.47
CA SER A 14 22.86 -5.52 5.90
C SER A 14 21.56 -6.16 5.40
N ILE A 15 21.53 -6.62 4.14
CA ILE A 15 20.37 -7.35 3.60
C ILE A 15 20.17 -8.66 4.36
N ALA A 16 21.22 -9.46 4.52
CA ALA A 16 21.16 -10.74 5.23
C ALA A 16 20.70 -10.55 6.69
N PHE A 17 21.20 -9.51 7.36
CA PHE A 17 20.77 -9.17 8.71
C PHE A 17 19.29 -8.80 8.77
N ALA A 18 18.82 -7.89 7.91
CA ALA A 18 17.41 -7.50 7.83
C ALA A 18 16.50 -8.73 7.57
N MET A 19 16.92 -9.63 6.67
CA MET A 19 16.21 -10.88 6.41
C MET A 19 16.17 -11.80 7.63
N SER A 20 17.28 -11.93 8.37
CA SER A 20 17.34 -12.80 9.57
C SER A 20 16.37 -12.36 10.67
N ILE A 21 16.11 -11.05 10.78
CA ILE A 21 15.16 -10.48 11.76
C ILE A 21 13.78 -10.22 11.15
N ARG A 22 13.56 -10.59 9.89
CA ARG A 22 12.31 -10.40 9.13
C ARG A 22 11.86 -8.93 9.09
N GLN A 23 12.80 -8.00 9.04
CA GLN A 23 12.52 -6.57 8.92
C GLN A 23 12.69 -6.08 7.49
N ALA A 24 12.04 -4.95 7.19
CA ALA A 24 12.16 -4.31 5.89
C ALA A 24 13.59 -3.80 5.65
N PHE A 25 14.10 -4.04 4.45
CA PHE A 25 15.35 -3.43 4.00
C PHE A 25 15.01 -2.17 3.20
N ILE A 26 15.22 -1.00 3.81
CA ILE A 26 14.90 0.29 3.20
C ILE A 26 16.14 0.84 2.50
N THR A 27 16.04 1.07 1.19
CA THR A 27 17.13 1.69 0.41
C THR A 27 16.61 2.43 -0.82
N ASP A 28 17.20 3.58 -1.10
CA ASP A 28 17.01 4.31 -2.36
C ASP A 28 18.10 4.01 -3.40
N ASP A 29 19.18 3.33 -2.99
CA ASP A 29 20.21 2.89 -3.92
C ASP A 29 19.67 1.79 -4.84
N LYS A 30 19.68 2.07 -6.15
CA LYS A 30 19.10 1.17 -7.16
C LYS A 30 19.82 -0.18 -7.23
N LYS A 31 21.13 -0.23 -6.94
CA LYS A 31 21.92 -1.47 -6.99
C LYS A 31 21.65 -2.32 -5.75
N ALA A 32 21.67 -1.72 -4.56
CA ALA A 32 21.33 -2.40 -3.31
C ALA A 32 19.88 -2.91 -3.33
N ARG A 33 18.94 -2.12 -3.86
CA ARG A 33 17.55 -2.54 -4.05
C ARG A 33 17.45 -3.76 -4.96
N LYS A 34 18.10 -3.72 -6.13
CA LYS A 34 18.12 -4.84 -7.07
C LYS A 34 18.72 -6.09 -6.41
N LEU A 35 19.84 -5.96 -5.72
CA LEU A 35 20.47 -7.07 -5.02
C LEU A 35 19.55 -7.68 -3.97
N SER A 36 18.90 -6.84 -3.15
CA SER A 36 17.94 -7.31 -2.13
C SER A 36 16.83 -8.15 -2.74
N VAL A 37 16.28 -7.72 -3.88
CA VAL A 37 15.30 -8.50 -4.64
C VAL A 37 15.91 -9.78 -5.20
N ASP A 38 17.10 -9.72 -5.81
CA ASP A 38 17.79 -10.87 -6.42
C ASP A 38 18.10 -11.98 -5.40
N VAL A 39 18.35 -11.63 -4.12
CA VAL A 39 18.57 -12.61 -3.03
C VAL A 39 17.27 -13.07 -2.34
N GLY A 40 16.11 -12.69 -2.88
CA GLY A 40 14.80 -13.15 -2.42
C GLY A 40 14.21 -12.37 -1.24
N ASN A 41 14.70 -11.17 -0.93
CA ASN A 41 14.10 -10.35 0.12
C ASN A 41 12.79 -9.69 -0.36
N THR A 42 11.66 -10.19 0.13
CA THR A 42 10.32 -9.70 -0.20
C THR A 42 9.95 -8.39 0.50
N LEU A 43 10.71 -7.96 1.52
CA LEU A 43 10.45 -6.75 2.30
C LEU A 43 11.39 -5.60 1.92
N THR A 44 11.78 -5.52 0.66
CA THR A 44 12.60 -4.43 0.14
C THR A 44 11.73 -3.19 -0.10
N GLN A 45 12.08 -2.05 0.50
CA GLN A 45 11.31 -0.80 0.43
C GLN A 45 12.22 0.39 0.10
N THR A 46 11.64 1.53 -0.26
CA THR A 46 12.38 2.79 -0.48
C THR A 46 11.95 3.85 0.53
N THR A 47 12.71 4.94 0.65
CA THR A 47 12.34 6.01 1.59
C THR A 47 10.97 6.62 1.28
N PRO A 48 10.57 6.83 0.00
CA PRO A 48 9.19 7.20 -0.33
C PRO A 48 8.12 6.22 0.19
N HIS A 49 8.37 4.90 0.24
CA HIS A 49 7.42 3.93 0.82
C HIS A 49 7.28 4.11 2.34
N LEU A 50 8.38 4.37 3.04
CA LEU A 50 8.34 4.69 4.47
C LEU A 50 7.57 6.00 4.70
N HIS A 51 7.86 7.02 3.90
CA HIS A 51 7.21 8.33 3.96
C HIS A 51 5.69 8.21 3.82
N SER A 52 5.22 7.50 2.79
CA SER A 52 3.77 7.28 2.59
C SER A 52 3.14 6.48 3.72
N TRP A 53 3.83 5.47 4.27
CA TRP A 53 3.33 4.72 5.42
C TRP A 53 3.15 5.61 6.65
N LEU A 54 4.10 6.49 6.94
CA LEU A 54 4.00 7.43 8.06
C LEU A 54 2.83 8.41 7.91
N ILE A 55 2.63 8.96 6.70
CA ILE A 55 1.47 9.80 6.37
C ILE A 55 0.16 9.03 6.50
N PHE A 56 0.11 7.79 5.97
CA PHE A 56 -1.05 6.92 6.05
C PHE A 56 -1.45 6.66 7.51
N LYS A 57 -0.46 6.49 8.40
CA LYS A 57 -0.64 6.22 9.83
C LYS A 57 -0.87 7.49 10.68
N ASN A 58 -0.93 8.69 10.09
CA ASN A 58 -0.98 9.98 10.81
C ASN A 58 0.23 10.21 11.74
N LEU A 59 1.38 9.62 11.43
CA LEU A 59 2.63 9.87 12.16
C LEU A 59 3.41 11.04 11.59
N LEU A 60 3.18 11.36 10.31
CA LEU A 60 3.56 12.62 9.69
C LEU A 60 2.29 13.34 9.22
N THR A 61 2.30 14.66 9.36
CA THR A 61 1.25 15.57 8.92
C THR A 61 1.57 16.19 7.56
N ASP A 62 0.63 16.94 7.01
CA ASP A 62 0.81 17.69 5.75
C ASP A 62 1.93 18.73 5.88
N THR A 63 2.08 19.33 7.07
CA THR A 63 3.17 20.27 7.38
C THR A 63 4.52 19.55 7.36
N ASP A 64 4.59 18.35 7.93
CA ASP A 64 5.81 17.55 7.93
C ASP A 64 6.19 17.12 6.52
N HIS A 65 5.22 16.75 5.68
CA HIS A 65 5.48 16.45 4.27
C HIS A 65 6.12 17.65 3.55
N GLY A 66 5.56 18.85 3.70
CA GLY A 66 6.13 20.06 3.12
C GLY A 66 7.54 20.36 3.63
N THR A 67 7.77 20.15 4.93
CA THR A 67 9.08 20.35 5.56
C THR A 67 10.12 19.35 5.04
N VAL A 68 9.80 18.06 5.02
CA VAL A 68 10.70 17.01 4.52
C VAL A 68 11.05 17.23 3.05
N THR A 69 10.07 17.54 2.20
CA THR A 69 10.30 17.76 0.77
C THR A 69 11.18 18.99 0.52
N SER A 70 10.91 20.10 1.19
CA SER A 70 11.69 21.34 1.03
C SER A 70 13.13 21.19 1.53
N GLN A 71 13.32 20.57 2.70
CA GLN A 71 14.65 20.29 3.23
C GLN A 71 15.43 19.34 2.31
N HIS A 72 14.80 18.27 1.82
CA HIS A 72 15.44 17.34 0.88
C HIS A 72 15.90 18.04 -0.41
N GLN A 73 15.07 18.91 -0.97
CA GLN A 73 15.42 19.72 -2.15
C GLN A 73 16.55 20.69 -1.86
N SER A 74 16.55 21.36 -0.71
CA SER A 74 17.62 22.28 -0.31
C SER A 74 18.99 21.60 -0.18
N MET A 75 19.00 20.31 0.14
CA MET A 75 20.19 19.46 0.17
C MET A 75 20.59 18.90 -1.20
N GLY A 76 19.92 19.30 -2.29
CA GLY A 76 20.14 18.79 -3.64
C GLY A 76 19.62 17.36 -3.86
N GLY A 77 18.71 16.90 -3.01
CA GLY A 77 18.13 15.57 -3.07
C GLY A 77 17.17 15.38 -4.25
N THR A 78 17.21 14.21 -4.89
CA THR A 78 16.45 13.91 -6.12
C THR A 78 15.12 13.17 -5.88
N LEU A 79 14.78 12.88 -4.62
CA LEU A 79 13.58 12.09 -4.26
C LEU A 79 12.32 12.92 -4.09
N GLY A 80 12.40 14.26 -4.19
CA GLY A 80 11.24 15.16 -4.00
C GLY A 80 10.00 14.75 -4.80
N PRO A 81 10.10 14.48 -6.11
CA PRO A 81 8.97 14.00 -6.91
C PRO A 81 8.37 12.69 -6.37
N HIS A 82 9.22 11.77 -5.91
CA HIS A 82 8.78 10.51 -5.34
C HIS A 82 8.07 10.69 -3.99
N PHE A 83 8.49 11.64 -3.17
CA PHE A 83 7.78 11.98 -1.93
C PHE A 83 6.38 12.51 -2.21
N ASN A 84 6.23 13.39 -3.21
CA ASN A 84 4.91 13.93 -3.59
C ASN A 84 3.98 12.81 -4.07
N THR A 85 4.44 11.95 -4.99
CA THR A 85 3.65 10.80 -5.46
C THR A 85 3.26 9.87 -4.31
N ALA A 86 4.20 9.59 -3.40
CA ALA A 86 3.96 8.71 -2.27
C ALA A 86 2.96 9.31 -1.26
N TYR A 87 3.03 10.63 -1.04
CA TYR A 87 2.09 11.38 -0.22
C TYR A 87 0.67 11.35 -0.80
N ASP A 88 0.51 11.64 -2.10
CA ASP A 88 -0.78 11.61 -2.79
C ASP A 88 -1.44 10.23 -2.70
N LEU A 89 -0.65 9.16 -2.91
CA LEU A 89 -1.11 7.78 -2.75
C LEU A 89 -1.60 7.51 -1.32
N ALA A 90 -0.82 7.91 -0.30
CA ALA A 90 -1.21 7.70 1.09
C ALA A 90 -2.56 8.37 1.42
N LEU A 91 -2.76 9.61 0.96
CA LEU A 91 -4.03 10.32 1.14
C LEU A 91 -5.18 9.63 0.40
N GLN A 92 -4.96 9.19 -0.83
CA GLN A 92 -5.97 8.47 -1.61
C GLN A 92 -6.40 7.18 -0.91
N TYR A 93 -5.46 6.38 -0.38
CA TYR A 93 -5.77 5.16 0.36
C TYR A 93 -6.57 5.45 1.64
N ARG A 94 -6.19 6.48 2.40
CA ARG A 94 -6.95 6.89 3.60
C ARG A 94 -8.37 7.32 3.26
N TYR A 95 -8.51 8.15 2.22
CA TYR A 95 -9.80 8.62 1.77
C TYR A 95 -10.70 7.45 1.34
N ASN A 96 -10.16 6.51 0.54
CA ASN A 96 -10.89 5.33 0.10
C ASN A 96 -11.29 4.40 1.26
N MET A 97 -10.41 4.24 2.26
CA MET A 97 -10.71 3.45 3.45
C MET A 97 -11.88 4.04 4.25
N ASN A 98 -11.92 5.37 4.41
CA ASN A 98 -13.01 6.05 5.10
C ASN A 98 -14.35 5.97 4.33
N ARG A 99 -14.31 5.96 2.99
CA ARG A 99 -15.51 5.75 2.16
C ARG A 99 -16.06 4.34 2.23
N GLY A 100 -15.18 3.33 2.30
CA GLY A 100 -15.59 1.93 2.46
C GLY A 100 -16.37 1.68 3.76
N VAL A 101 -16.02 2.37 4.84
CA VAL A 101 -16.74 2.31 6.13
C VAL A 101 -18.14 2.90 6.01
N SER A 102 -18.32 3.99 5.25
CA SER A 102 -19.61 4.69 5.15
C SER A 102 -20.66 3.95 4.30
N LEU A 103 -20.26 3.04 3.41
CA LEU A 103 -21.19 2.20 2.64
C LEU A 103 -21.65 0.95 3.41
N ALA A 104 -20.87 0.47 4.38
CA ALA A 104 -21.20 -0.71 5.18
C ALA A 104 -22.24 -0.43 6.28
N SER A 105 -22.47 0.84 6.64
CA SER A 105 -23.39 1.24 7.70
C SER A 105 -24.84 1.48 7.27
N THR A 106 -25.19 1.33 5.98
CA THR A 106 -26.56 1.58 5.47
C THR A 106 -27.42 0.34 5.24
N GLY A 107 -26.97 -0.85 5.65
CA GLY A 107 -27.69 -2.12 5.48
C GLY A 107 -28.49 -2.56 6.71
N SER A 108 -29.53 -1.82 7.10
CA SER A 108 -30.54 -2.27 8.07
C SER A 108 -31.91 -1.70 7.69
N SER A 109 -32.41 -2.09 6.51
CA SER A 109 -33.83 -1.96 6.19
C SER A 109 -34.44 -3.37 6.17
N SER A 110 -35.37 -3.62 7.08
CA SER A 110 -36.15 -4.84 7.27
C SER A 110 -36.69 -5.43 5.95
N PRO A 111 -36.85 -6.76 5.84
CA PRO A 111 -37.39 -7.37 4.63
C PRO A 111 -38.90 -7.05 4.49
N PRO A 112 -39.40 -6.93 3.25
CA PRO A 112 -40.82 -6.74 3.00
C PRO A 112 -41.60 -8.02 3.34
N VAL A 113 -42.67 -7.86 4.10
CA VAL A 113 -43.67 -8.91 4.38
C VAL A 113 -44.37 -9.33 3.09
N SER A 114 -44.24 -10.60 2.71
CA SER A 114 -44.98 -11.22 1.60
C SER A 114 -46.47 -11.36 1.94
N PRO A 115 -47.39 -10.99 1.04
CA PRO A 115 -48.80 -11.31 1.21
C PRO A 115 -49.11 -12.72 0.67
N THR A 116 -49.62 -13.53 1.59
CA THR A 116 -50.25 -14.84 1.42
C THR A 116 -51.42 -14.81 0.43
N GLY A 117 -51.51 -15.77 -0.49
CA GLY A 117 -52.72 -16.00 -1.29
C GLY A 117 -52.57 -17.00 -2.45
N LEU A 118 -52.76 -18.30 -2.15
CA LEU A 118 -53.21 -19.35 -3.10
C LEU A 118 -54.69 -19.67 -2.75
N PRO A 119 -55.50 -20.40 -3.54
CA PRO A 119 -55.58 -20.64 -5.00
C PRO A 119 -57.08 -20.41 -5.46
N PRO A 120 -57.76 -21.10 -6.44
CA PRO A 120 -57.67 -22.50 -6.91
C PRO A 120 -57.55 -22.70 -8.44
N ALA A 121 -57.23 -23.96 -8.76
CA ALA A 121 -57.14 -24.57 -10.08
C ALA A 121 -58.43 -24.51 -10.90
N GLN A 122 -58.30 -24.37 -12.22
CA GLN A 122 -59.19 -25.04 -13.18
C GLN A 122 -58.40 -25.64 -14.34
N SER A 123 -58.74 -26.89 -14.60
CA SER A 123 -58.26 -27.86 -15.59
C SER A 123 -59.03 -27.76 -16.91
N ASN A 124 -58.48 -28.41 -17.94
CA ASN A 124 -59.10 -28.92 -19.18
C ASN A 124 -59.13 -27.95 -20.37
N LEU A 125 -59.03 -28.35 -21.65
CA LEU A 125 -58.71 -29.62 -22.34
C LEU A 125 -58.42 -29.22 -23.82
N ASP A 126 -57.60 -30.01 -24.51
CA ASP A 126 -57.62 -30.40 -25.93
C ASP A 126 -58.25 -29.49 -27.01
N ALA A 127 -57.44 -29.08 -28.00
CA ALA A 127 -57.58 -29.41 -29.44
C ALA A 127 -56.51 -28.72 -30.29
#